data_AF-A0A379SME0-F1
#
_entry.id   AF-A0A379SME0-F1
#
_cell.length_a   1.000
_cell.length_b   1.000
_cell.length_c   1.000
_cell.angle_alpha   90.00
_cell.angle_beta   90.00
_cell.angle_gamma   90.00
#
_symmetry.space_group_name_H-M   'P 1'
#
loop_
_entity.id
_entity.type
_entity.pdbx_description
1 polymer ?
#
loop_
_entity_poly.entity_id
_entity_poly.type
_entity_poly.pdbx_seq_one_letter_code
_entity_poly.pdbx_strand_id
1 'polypeptide(L)' 'MVKAMQGKNPADRYSVMTSVKHFAAYGAVEGGKEYNSVDMSSQRLFNDYMPPYKRDWMRAAAR' A
#
# COMPACT_ATOMS: atom_id res chain seq x y z
N MET A 1 9.51 2.04 4.41
CA MET A 1 10.10 1.14 3.41
C MET A 1 10.35 1.85 2.07
N VAL A 2 9.31 2.33 1.38
CA VAL A 2 9.41 2.97 0.04
C VAL A 2 10.56 3.98 -0.09
N LYS A 3 10.65 4.98 0.79
CA LYS A 3 11.73 6.00 0.75
C LYS A 3 13.14 5.42 0.88
N ALA A 4 13.30 4.38 1.70
CA ALA A 4 14.61 3.77 1.93
C ALA A 4 15.07 2.98 0.70
N MET A 5 14.14 2.29 0.02
CA MET A 5 14.45 1.48 -1.17
C MET A 5 14.57 2.31 -2.46
N GLN A 6 13.72 3.33 -2.64
CA GLN A 6 13.71 4.15 -3.87
C GLN A 6 14.71 5.31 -3.87
N GLY A 7 15.40 5.55 -2.75
CA GLY A 7 16.38 6.64 -2.65
C GLY A 7 15.82 8.03 -2.98
N LYS A 8 16.72 8.94 -3.38
CA LYS A 8 16.40 10.32 -3.79
C LYS A 8 16.05 10.40 -5.27
N ASN A 9 16.81 9.71 -6.12
CA ASN A 9 16.58 9.67 -7.56
C ASN A 9 16.35 8.21 -8.01
N PRO A 10 15.27 7.91 -8.75
CA PRO A 10 15.02 6.57 -9.28
C PRO A 10 16.09 6.09 -10.26
N ALA A 11 16.90 6.98 -10.85
CA ALA A 11 18.02 6.63 -11.73
C ALA A 11 19.32 6.27 -10.97
N ASP A 12 19.37 6.46 -9.65
CA ASP A 12 20.57 6.14 -8.88
C ASP A 12 20.83 4.62 -8.92
N ARG A 13 22.11 4.24 -9.03
CA ARG A 13 22.56 2.84 -9.15
C ARG A 13 22.02 1.89 -8.07
N TYR A 14 21.74 2.42 -6.88
CA TYR A 14 21.27 1.65 -5.72
C TYR A 14 19.78 1.84 -5.41
N SER A 15 19.07 2.64 -6.21
CA SER A 15 17.63 2.82 -6.06
C SER A 15 16.89 1.64 -6.69
N VAL A 16 15.87 1.15 -5.99
CA VAL A 16 15.02 0.05 -6.46
C VAL A 16 13.58 0.52 -6.56
N MET A 17 12.94 0.24 -7.70
CA MET A 17 11.51 0.50 -7.87
C MET A 17 10.70 -0.38 -6.92
N THR A 18 9.76 0.22 -6.20
CA THR A 18 8.89 -0.52 -5.27
C THR A 18 7.43 -0.39 -5.68
N SER A 19 6.73 -1.51 -5.76
CA SER A 19 5.28 -1.56 -5.92
C SER A 19 4.61 -1.87 -4.57
N VAL A 20 3.64 -1.04 -4.17
CA VAL A 20 2.91 -1.22 -2.92
C VAL A 20 1.75 -2.17 -3.16
N LYS A 21 1.69 -3.22 -2.36
CA LYS A 21 0.70 -4.29 -2.42
C LYS A 21 0.26 -4.67 -1.00
N HIS A 22 -0.88 -5.30 -0.80
CA HIS A 22 -1.89 -5.73 -1.78
C HIS A 22 -3.09 -4.79 -1.71
N PHE A 23 -3.14 -3.84 -2.64
CA PHE A 23 -4.21 -2.84 -2.67
C PHE A 23 -5.55 -3.51 -3.01
N ALA A 24 -6.57 -3.50 -2.14
CA ALA A 24 -6.58 -3.04 -0.74
C ALA A 24 -7.31 -4.05 0.16
N ALA A 25 -7.16 -3.88 1.49
CA ALA A 25 -7.82 -4.69 2.52
C ALA A 25 -7.64 -6.22 2.39
N TYR A 26 -6.64 -6.71 1.63
CA TYR A 26 -6.39 -8.14 1.44
C TYR A 26 -6.22 -8.93 2.76
N GLY A 27 -5.73 -8.29 3.82
CA GLY A 27 -5.61 -8.93 5.14
C GLY A 27 -6.93 -9.09 5.91
N ALA A 28 -8.03 -8.51 5.44
CA ALA A 28 -9.34 -8.55 6.10
C ALA A 28 -10.23 -9.70 5.61
N VAL A 29 -9.61 -10.76 5.08
CA VAL A 29 -10.32 -11.95 4.57
C VAL A 29 -11.17 -12.60 5.65
N GLU A 30 -12.38 -12.98 5.27
CA GLU A 30 -13.31 -13.67 6.15
C GLU A 30 -12.73 -15.03 6.61
N GLY A 31 -12.78 -15.27 7.91
CA GLY A 31 -12.26 -16.50 8.52
C GLY A 31 -10.74 -16.69 8.38
N GLY A 32 -9.98 -15.66 7.97
CA GLY A 32 -8.52 -15.75 7.82
C GLY A 32 -8.05 -16.65 6.68
N LYS A 33 -8.97 -17.08 5.80
CA LYS A 33 -8.62 -17.91 4.65
C LYS A 33 -8.12 -17.02 3.52
N GLU A 34 -6.88 -17.23 3.10
CA GLU A 34 -6.32 -16.49 1.96
C GLU A 34 -7.24 -16.59 0.74
N TYR A 35 -7.34 -15.49 0.00
CA TYR A 35 -8.19 -15.33 -1.19
C TYR A 35 -9.70 -15.44 -0.94
N ASN A 36 -10.17 -15.45 0.31
CA ASN A 36 -11.59 -15.44 0.62
C ASN A 36 -12.21 -14.03 0.50
N SER A 37 -13.52 -13.94 0.66
CA SER A 37 -14.27 -12.68 0.65
C SER A 37 -13.74 -11.68 1.67
N VAL A 38 -13.81 -10.39 1.31
CA VAL A 38 -13.58 -9.25 2.20
C VAL A 38 -14.82 -8.36 2.12
N ASP A 39 -15.47 -8.13 3.26
CA ASP A 39 -16.60 -7.20 3.36
C ASP A 39 -16.42 -6.27 4.57
N MET A 40 -16.65 -4.97 4.35
CA MET A 40 -16.62 -3.96 5.40
C MET A 40 -17.28 -2.65 4.96
N SER A 41 -17.64 -1.81 5.93
CA SER A 41 -18.12 -0.46 5.64
C SER A 41 -17.04 0.43 5.04
N SER A 42 -17.44 1.40 4.22
CA SER A 42 -16.55 2.41 3.66
C SER A 42 -15.80 3.19 4.74
N GLN A 43 -16.47 3.50 5.85
CA GLN A 43 -15.85 4.19 6.98
C GLN A 43 -14.65 3.41 7.54
N ARG A 44 -14.81 2.09 7.75
CA ARG A 44 -13.73 1.22 8.22
C ARG A 44 -12.62 1.11 7.18
N LEU A 45 -12.97 0.96 5.90
CA LEU A 45 -11.99 0.93 4.81
C LEU A 45 -11.11 2.18 4.81
N PHE A 46 -11.71 3.38 4.86
CA PHE A 46 -10.96 4.63 4.75
C PHE A 46 -10.21 5.02 6.01
N ASN A 47 -10.72 4.68 7.19
CA ASN A 47 -10.09 5.03 8.46
C ASN A 47 -8.96 4.05 8.84
N ASP A 48 -9.16 2.75 8.60
CA ASP A 48 -8.26 1.73 9.15
C ASP A 48 -7.34 1.11 8.09
N TYR A 49 -7.86 0.86 6.87
CA TYR A 49 -7.15 0.07 5.85
C TYR A 49 -6.52 0.90 4.73
N MET A 50 -7.10 2.04 4.39
CA MET A 50 -6.64 2.92 3.31
C MET A 50 -5.44 3.83 3.66
N PRO A 51 -5.21 4.26 4.92
CA PRO A 51 -4.13 5.22 5.22
C PRO A 51 -2.73 4.82 4.73
N PRO A 52 -2.30 3.53 4.83
CA PRO A 52 -1.00 3.11 4.30
C PRO A 52 -0.85 3.33 2.79
N TYR A 53 -1.89 3.01 2.01
CA TYR A 53 -1.88 3.16 0.55
C TYR A 53 -1.93 4.61 0.12
N LYS A 54 -2.77 5.43 0.78
CA LYS A 54 -2.86 6.87 0.51
C LYS A 54 -1.52 7.56 0.73
N ARG A 55 -0.82 7.24 1.83
CA ARG A 55 0.50 7.79 2.13
C ARG A 55 1.50 7.51 1.00
N ASP A 56 1.48 6.30 0.45
CA ASP A 56 2.43 5.91 -0.58
C ASP A 56 2.05 6.51 -1.95
N TRP A 57 0.76 6.58 -2.30
CA TRP A 57 0.27 7.28 -3.50
C TRP A 57 0.61 8.77 -3.49
N MET A 58 0.31 9.49 -2.40
CA MET A 58 0.62 10.92 -2.28
C MET A 58 2.12 11.20 -2.40
N ARG A 59 2.98 10.23 -2.05
CA ARG A 59 4.43 10.36 -2.17
C ARG A 59 4.94 10.08 -3.57
N ALA A 60 4.30 9.18 -4.31
CA ALA A 60 4.60 8.97 -5.72
C ALA A 60 4.22 10.20 -6.55
N ALA A 61 3.09 10.83 -6.24
CA ALA A 61 2.59 12.03 -6.95
C ALA A 61 3.36 13.33 -6.62
N ALA A 62 4.22 13.34 -5.58
CA ALA A 62 5.00 14.51 -5.15
C ALA A 62 6.45 14.50 -5.67
N ARG A 63 6.77 13.62 -6.64
CA ARG A 63 8.07 13.52 -7.33
C ARG A 63 7.88 13.89 -8.79
#